data_AF-A0A1G8ZUA5-F1
#
_entry.id   AF-A0A1G8ZUA5-F1
#
_cell.length_a   1.000
_cell.length_b   1.000
_cell.length_c   1.000
_cell.angle_alpha   90.00
_cell.angle_beta   90.00
_cell.angle_gamma   90.00
#
_symmetry.space_group_name_H-M   'P 1'
#
loop_
_entity.id
_entity.type
_entity.pdbx_description
1 polymer ?
#
loop_
_entity_poly.entity_id
_entity_poly.type
_entity_poly.pdbx_seq_one_letter_code
_entity_poly.pdbx_strand_id
1 'polypeptide(L)' 'GSPYLRRAIWQAAFVASNQDPALTAYYQKLRNRGKVHGTAVGAVARKLTHIIFAIMRDKKPYKPH' A
#
# COMPACT_ATOMS: atom_id res chain seq x y z
N GLY A 1 3.80 -16.75 7.59
CA GLY A 1 2.66 -15.88 7.26
C GLY A 1 1.90 -16.43 6.07
N SER A 2 0.56 -16.44 6.13
CA SER A 2 -0.32 -17.06 5.13
C SER A 2 -0.02 -16.60 3.68
N PRO A 3 0.20 -17.53 2.73
CA PRO A 3 0.38 -17.20 1.30
C PRO A 3 -0.78 -16.40 0.71
N TYR A 4 -2.01 -16.76 1.08
CA TYR A 4 -3.23 -16.11 0.62
C TYR A 4 -3.28 -14.64 1.03
N LEU A 5 -2.97 -14.35 2.30
CA LEU A 5 -2.99 -13.00 2.82
C LEU A 5 -1.96 -12.11 2.11
N ARG A 6 -0.75 -12.64 1.87
CA ARG A 6 0.30 -11.90 1.15
C ARG A 6 -0.12 -11.58 -0.29
N ARG A 7 -0.75 -12.54 -0.98
CA ARG A 7 -1.24 -12.34 -2.34
C ARG A 7 -2.38 -11.31 -2.38
N ALA A 8 -3.32 -11.39 -1.44
CA ALA A 8 -4.41 -10.43 -1.31
C ALA A 8 -3.89 -9.00 -1.06
N ILE A 9 -2.94 -8.83 -0.13
CA ILE A 9 -2.31 -7.54 0.14
C ILE A 9 -1.58 -7.02 -1.10
N TRP A 10 -0.89 -7.89 -1.84
CA TRP A 10 -0.16 -7.45 -3.04
C TRP A 10 -1.11 -6.97 -4.14
N GLN A 11 -2.21 -7.70 -4.37
CA GLN A 11 -3.26 -7.28 -5.31
C GLN A 11 -3.91 -5.96 -4.87
N ALA A 12 -4.25 -5.82 -3.59
CA ALA A 12 -4.79 -4.58 -3.04
C ALA A 12 -3.82 -3.41 -3.17
N ALA A 13 -2.53 -3.62 -2.89
CA ALA A 13 -1.48 -2.61 -3.01
C ALA A 13 -1.28 -2.14 -4.45
N PHE A 14 -1.39 -3.06 -5.42
CA PHE A 14 -1.31 -2.72 -6.85
C PHE A 14 -2.46 -1.79 -7.27
N VAL A 15 -3.69 -2.13 -6.89
CA VAL A 15 -4.87 -1.29 -7.17
C VAL A 15 -4.77 0.06 -6.44
N ALA A 16 -4.41 0.04 -5.15
CA ALA A 16 -4.28 1.23 -4.32
C ALA A 16 -3.18 2.18 -4.81
N SER A 17 -2.11 1.67 -5.42
CA SER A 17 -1.06 2.50 -6.02
C SER A 17 -1.50 3.31 -7.25
N ASN A 18 -2.70 3.05 -7.79
CA ASN A 18 -3.26 3.76 -8.93
C ASN A 18 -4.54 4.55 -8.58
N GLN A 19 -5.34 4.08 -7.62
CA GLN A 19 -6.62 4.71 -7.27
C GLN A 19 -6.53 5.68 -6.10
N ASP A 20 -5.65 5.43 -5.12
CA ASP A 20 -5.55 6.25 -3.92
C ASP A 20 -4.50 7.36 -4.11
N PRO A 21 -4.87 8.65 -4.04
CA PRO A 21 -3.93 9.76 -4.27
C PRO A 21 -2.71 9.73 -3.34
N ALA A 22 -2.90 9.37 -2.07
CA ALA A 22 -1.83 9.36 -1.06
C ALA A 22 -0.85 8.19 -1.27
N LEU A 23 -1.37 7.02 -1.67
CA LEU A 23 -0.53 5.86 -2.00
C LEU A 23 0.11 5.99 -3.39
N THR A 24 -0.58 6.61 -4.35
CA THR A 24 -0.06 6.92 -5.68
C THR A 24 1.11 7.91 -5.58
N ALA A 25 0.97 8.98 -4.80
CA ALA A 25 2.06 9.92 -4.57
C ALA A 25 3.28 9.25 -3.91
N TYR A 26 3.04 8.34 -2.96
CA TYR A 26 4.10 7.55 -2.33
C TYR A 26 4.78 6.60 -3.33
N TYR A 27 4.01 5.92 -4.16
CA TYR A 27 4.50 5.06 -5.24
C TYR A 27 5.34 5.85 -6.25
N GLN A 28 4.84 6.98 -6.74
CA GLN A 28 5.55 7.86 -7.66
C GLN A 28 6.85 8.40 -7.06
N LYS A 29 6.84 8.80 -5.78
CA LYS A 29 8.07 9.21 -5.07
C LYS A 29 9.13 8.12 -5.06
N LEU A 30 8.73 6.85 -4.90
CA LEU A 30 9.65 5.71 -4.95
C LEU A 30 10.15 5.44 -6.38
N ARG A 31 9.29 5.59 -7.39
CA ARG A 31 9.68 5.47 -8.81
C ARG A 31 10.65 6.57 -9.23
N ASN A 32 10.42 7.81 -8.81
CA ASN A 32 11.29 8.96 -9.07
C ASN A 32 12.67 8.81 -8.41
N ARG A 33 12.75 8.07 -7.30
CA ARG A 33 14.02 7.68 -6.67
C ARG A 33 14.76 6.54 -7.41
N GLY A 34 14.27 6.10 -8.56
CA GLY A 34 14.86 5.03 -9.37
C GLY A 34 14.56 3.62 -8.87
N LYS A 35 13.61 3.43 -7.94
CA LYS A 35 13.25 2.07 -7.48
C LYS A 35 12.46 1.31 -8.55
N VAL A 36 12.80 0.04 -8.73
CA VAL A 36 12.07 -0.87 -9.63
C VAL A 36 10.61 -1.04 -9.16
N HIS A 37 9.71 -1.26 -10.12
CA HIS A 37 8.26 -1.31 -9.88
C HIS A 37 7.89 -2.28 -8.76
N GLY A 38 8.44 -3.50 -8.76
CA GLY A 38 8.16 -4.51 -7.73
C GLY A 38 8.54 -4.05 -6.31
N THR A 39 9.66 -3.34 -6.15
CA THR A 39 10.07 -2.78 -4.85
C THR A 39 9.15 -1.63 -4.42
N ALA A 40 8.72 -0.79 -5.36
CA ALA A 40 7.80 0.30 -5.08
C ALA A 40 6.42 -0.22 -4.63
N VAL A 41 5.86 -1.22 -5.32
CA VAL A 41 4.61 -1.89 -4.93
C VAL A 41 4.78 -2.62 -3.59
N GLY A 42 5.92 -3.27 -3.35
CA GLY A 42 6.21 -3.90 -2.05
C GLY A 42 6.23 -2.90 -0.89
N ALA A 43 6.77 -1.69 -1.11
CA ALA A 43 6.73 -0.63 -0.12
C ALA A 43 5.31 -0.08 0.11
N VAL A 44 4.50 0.03 -0.94
CA VAL A 44 3.07 0.38 -0.81
C VAL A 44 2.32 -0.71 -0.04
N ALA A 45 2.58 -1.98 -0.34
CA ALA A 45 1.98 -3.11 0.38
C ALA A 45 2.28 -3.07 1.87
N ARG A 46 3.53 -2.75 2.25
CA ARG A 46 3.88 -2.55 3.67
C ARG A 46 3.14 -1.35 4.29
N LYS A 47 3.00 -0.24 3.56
CA LYS A 47 2.24 0.91 4.06
C LYS A 47 0.76 0.55 4.25
N LEU A 48 0.20 -0.22 3.31
CA LEU A 48 -1.18 -0.69 3.32
C LEU A 48 -1.46 -1.65 4.48
N THR A 49 -0.55 -2.56 4.83
CA THR A 49 -0.74 -3.42 6.00
C THR A 49 -0.78 -2.63 7.30
N HIS A 50 0.04 -1.58 7.42
CA HIS A 50 0.01 -0.70 8.59
C HIS A 50 -1.30 0.10 8.65
N ILE A 51 -1.82 0.56 7.50
CA ILE A 51 -3.11 1.25 7.43
C ILE A 51 -4.24 0.31 7.86
N ILE A 52 -4.29 -0.91 7.33
CA ILE A 52 -5.30 -1.92 7.72
C ILE A 52 -5.22 -2.16 9.23
N PHE A 53 -4.02 -2.35 9.78
CA PHE A 53 -3.84 -2.55 11.21
C PHE A 53 -4.32 -1.35 12.04
N ALA A 54 -4.04 -0.12 11.61
CA ALA A 54 -4.50 1.10 12.27
C ALA A 54 -6.03 1.23 12.22
N ILE A 55 -6.67 0.92 11.09
CA ILE A 55 -8.14 0.91 10.97
C ILE A 55 -8.74 -0.13 11.93
N MET A 56 -8.18 -1.34 11.97
CA MET A 56 -8.67 -2.40 12.85
C MET A 56 -8.52 -2.04 14.33
N ARG A 57 -7.41 -1.39 14.71
CA ARG A 57 -7.13 -0.96 16.08
C ARG A 57 -8.01 0.21 16.50
N ASP A 58 -8.05 1.26 15.68
CA ASP A 58 -8.66 2.55 16.05
C ASP A 58 -10.15 2.62 15.63
N LYS A 59 -10.64 1.63 14.87
CA LYS A 59 -11.99 1.54 14.28
C LYS A 59 -12.45 2.81 13.56
N LYS A 60 -11.49 3.61 13.07
CA LYS A 60 -11.75 4.83 12.31
C LYS A 60 -11.59 4.55 10.82
N PRO A 61 -12.52 5.05 9.98
CA PRO A 61 -12.39 4.89 8.54
C PRO A 61 -11.13 5.61 8.05
N TYR A 62 -10.41 4.97 7.13
CA TYR A 62 -9.25 5.56 6.49
C TYR A 62 -9.67 6.77 5.66
N LYS A 63 -9.11 7.94 5.99
CA LYS A 63 -9.27 9.17 5.21
C LYS A 63 -7.92 9.52 4.59
N PRO A 64 -7.71 9.31 3.29
CA PRO A 64 -6.55 9.85 2.61
C PRO A 64 -6.62 11.37 2.66
N HIS A 65 -5.66 11.99 3.35
CA HIS A 65 -5.47 13.45 3.39
C HIS A 65 -4.59 13.91 2.24
#